data_AF-A0A3A5HB25-F1
#
_entry.id   AF-A0A3A5HB25-F1
#
_cell.length_a   1.000
_cell.length_b   1.000
_cell.length_c   1.000
_cell.angle_alpha   90.00
_cell.angle_beta   90.00
_cell.angle_gamma   90.00
#
_symmetry.space_group_name_H-M   'P 1'
#
loop_
_entity.id
_entity.type
_entity.pdbx_description
1 polymer ?
#
loop_
_entity_poly.entity_id
_entity_poly.type
_entity_poly.pdbx_seq_one_letter_code
_entity_poly.pdbx_strand_id
1 'polypeptide(L)'
;MTQKRILRANARNALREQGLALREAFRASGADLDDPHAVNLITELAQNAPEQTALSLFGMANRLIEEVAELTGESRETVYARVQPD
;
A
#
# COMPACT_ATOMS: atom_id res chain seq x y z
N MET A 1 -22.45 12.70 22.86
CA MET A 1 -21.44 12.67 21.77
C MET A 1 -22.14 12.96 20.44
N THR A 2 -21.64 13.90 19.63
CA THR A 2 -22.28 14.33 18.37
C THR A 2 -22.07 13.30 17.26
N GLN A 3 -23.10 12.97 16.48
CA GLN A 3 -23.10 11.99 15.38
C GLN A 3 -21.94 12.17 14.37
N LYS A 4 -21.53 13.43 14.12
CA LYS A 4 -20.35 13.77 13.29
C LYS A 4 -19.02 13.22 13.83
N ARG A 5 -18.86 13.10 15.16
CA ARG A 5 -17.65 12.53 15.78
C ARG A 5 -17.56 11.02 15.57
N ILE A 6 -18.70 10.33 15.62
CA ILE A 6 -18.80 8.88 15.38
C ILE A 6 -18.45 8.58 13.92
N LEU A 7 -19.02 9.33 12.96
CA LEU A 7 -18.71 9.17 11.53
C LEU A 7 -17.21 9.36 11.23
N ARG A 8 -16.57 10.38 11.83
CA ARG A 8 -15.11 10.61 11.68
C ARG A 8 -14.25 9.55 12.35
N ALA A 9 -14.74 8.90 13.41
CA ALA A 9 -14.02 7.81 14.06
C ALA A 9 -14.13 6.54 13.20
N ASN A 10 -15.32 6.23 12.70
CA ASN A 10 -15.57 5.09 11.82
C ASN A 10 -14.76 5.20 10.52
N ALA A 11 -14.74 6.38 9.88
CA ALA A 11 -13.92 6.61 8.69
C ALA A 11 -12.42 6.40 8.95
N ARG A 12 -11.91 6.83 10.12
CA ARG A 12 -10.51 6.61 10.50
C ARG A 12 -10.20 5.13 10.78
N ASN A 13 -11.13 4.40 11.36
CA ASN A 13 -10.97 2.97 11.60
C ASN A 13 -11.00 2.18 10.28
N ALA A 14 -11.94 2.49 9.38
CA ALA A 14 -11.99 1.88 8.05
C ALA A 14 -10.69 2.11 7.25
N LEU A 15 -10.14 3.33 7.28
CA LEU A 15 -8.85 3.62 6.64
C LEU A 15 -7.68 2.85 7.27
N ARG A 16 -7.70 2.64 8.59
CA ARG A 16 -6.67 1.83 9.27
C ARG A 16 -6.78 0.36 8.89
N GLU A 17 -7.99 -0.19 8.87
CA GLU A 17 -8.27 -1.56 8.47
C GLU A 17 -7.83 -1.82 7.02
N GLN A 18 -8.17 -0.90 6.11
CA GLN A 18 -7.70 -0.95 4.72
C GLN A 18 -6.17 -0.91 4.62
N GLY A 19 -5.51 -0.04 5.40
CA GLY A 19 -4.05 0.03 5.42
C GLY A 19 -3.39 -1.23 5.98
N LEU A 20 -4.02 -1.90 6.96
CA LEU A 20 -3.55 -3.19 7.48
C LEU A 20 -3.74 -4.32 6.47
N ALA A 21 -4.92 -4.40 5.84
CA ALA A 21 -5.23 -5.39 4.81
C ALA A 21 -4.27 -5.29 3.62
N LEU A 22 -3.96 -4.07 3.15
CA LEU A 22 -2.97 -3.87 2.10
C LEU A 22 -1.59 -4.36 2.54
N ARG A 23 -1.11 -4.00 3.74
CA ARG A 23 0.20 -4.46 4.22
C ARG A 23 0.29 -5.98 4.34
N GLU A 24 -0.80 -6.63 4.74
CA GLU A 24 -0.88 -8.09 4.83
C GLU A 24 -0.83 -8.74 3.45
N ALA A 25 -1.61 -8.22 2.48
CA ALA A 25 -1.50 -8.65 1.08
C ALA A 25 -0.10 -8.44 0.52
N PHE A 26 0.56 -7.30 0.79
CA PHE A 26 1.94 -7.08 0.33
C PHE A 26 2.94 -8.03 0.98
N ARG A 27 2.77 -8.36 2.26
CA ARG A 27 3.64 -9.34 2.92
C ARG A 27 3.45 -10.74 2.33
N ALA A 28 2.21 -11.12 2.00
CA ALA A 28 1.91 -12.36 1.30
C ALA A 28 2.53 -12.35 -0.12
N SER A 29 2.32 -11.27 -0.88
CA SER A 29 2.91 -11.08 -2.21
C SER A 29 4.44 -10.99 -2.21
N GLY A 30 5.05 -10.50 -1.14
CA GLY A 30 6.50 -10.48 -1.00
C GLY A 30 7.12 -11.89 -0.93
N ALA A 31 6.32 -12.92 -0.63
CA ALA A 31 6.72 -14.32 -0.72
C ALA A 31 6.39 -14.93 -2.10
N ASP A 32 5.33 -14.47 -2.76
CA ASP A 32 4.91 -14.87 -4.10
C ASP A 32 4.19 -13.71 -4.81
N LEU A 33 4.86 -13.06 -5.77
CA LEU A 33 4.33 -11.88 -6.48
C LEU A 33 3.06 -12.19 -7.29
N ASP A 34 2.85 -13.47 -7.62
CA ASP A 34 1.70 -13.95 -8.38
C ASP A 34 0.62 -14.55 -7.46
N ASP A 35 0.71 -14.38 -6.13
CA ASP A 35 -0.30 -14.87 -5.18
C ASP A 35 -1.70 -14.34 -5.55
N PRO A 36 -2.61 -15.21 -6.01
CA PRO A 36 -3.95 -14.82 -6.43
C PRO A 36 -4.74 -14.17 -5.29
N HIS A 37 -4.47 -14.54 -4.03
CA HIS A 37 -5.19 -13.99 -2.89
C HIS A 37 -4.86 -12.52 -2.68
N ALA A 38 -3.58 -12.17 -2.74
CA ALA A 38 -3.13 -10.79 -2.60
C ALA A 38 -3.58 -9.92 -3.79
N VAL A 39 -3.50 -10.43 -5.02
CA VAL A 39 -4.02 -9.75 -6.21
C VAL A 39 -5.52 -9.48 -6.10
N ASN A 40 -6.30 -10.47 -5.66
CA ASN A 40 -7.74 -10.31 -5.45
C ASN A 40 -8.06 -9.28 -4.37
N LEU A 41 -7.33 -9.28 -3.25
CA LEU A 41 -7.55 -8.30 -2.16
C LEU A 41 -7.24 -6.88 -2.61
N ILE A 42 -6.10 -6.67 -3.30
CA ILE A 42 -5.76 -5.35 -3.85
C ILE A 42 -6.82 -4.89 -4.84
N THR A 43 -7.31 -5.79 -5.70
CA THR A 43 -8.36 -5.50 -6.67
C THR A 43 -9.67 -5.08 -5.99
N GLU A 44 -10.11 -5.81 -4.96
CA GLU A 44 -11.30 -5.48 -4.18
C GLU A 44 -11.17 -4.11 -3.49
N LEU A 45 -10.01 -3.83 -2.89
CA LEU A 45 -9.75 -2.54 -2.25
C LEU A 45 -9.68 -1.39 -3.26
N ALA A 46 -9.16 -1.63 -4.46
CA ALA A 46 -9.12 -0.65 -5.54
C ALA A 46 -10.53 -0.36 -6.08
N GLN A 47 -11.41 -1.36 -6.17
CA GLN A 47 -12.81 -1.18 -6.58
C GLN A 47 -13.62 -0.39 -5.54
N ASN A 48 -13.40 -0.66 -4.25
CA ASN A 48 -14.14 -0.03 -3.16
C ASN A 48 -13.64 1.40 -2.85
N ALA A 49 -12.34 1.64 -2.95
CA ALA A 49 -11.70 2.88 -2.52
C ALA A 49 -10.44 3.20 -3.35
N PRO A 50 -10.58 3.55 -4.64
CA PRO A 50 -9.46 3.63 -5.58
C PRO A 50 -8.37 4.63 -5.18
N GLU A 51 -8.75 5.85 -4.80
CA GLU A 51 -7.79 6.91 -4.43
C GLU A 51 -6.99 6.55 -3.16
N GLN A 52 -7.66 5.96 -2.16
CA GLN A 52 -7.03 5.60 -0.88
C GLN A 52 -6.13 4.38 -1.03
N THR A 53 -6.56 3.42 -1.85
CA THR A 53 -5.74 2.26 -2.24
C THR A 53 -4.51 2.74 -3.00
N ALA A 54 -4.64 3.61 -4.00
CA ALA A 54 -3.52 4.18 -4.73
C ALA A 54 -2.52 4.93 -3.81
N LEU A 55 -3.00 5.82 -2.95
CA LEU A 55 -2.14 6.55 -2.00
C LEU A 55 -1.38 5.59 -1.07
N SER A 56 -2.04 4.54 -0.59
CA SER A 56 -1.42 3.53 0.27
C SER A 56 -0.37 2.72 -0.48
N LEU A 57 -0.65 2.31 -1.72
CA LEU A 57 0.27 1.60 -2.61
C LEU A 57 1.51 2.44 -2.91
N PHE A 58 1.34 3.71 -3.29
CA PHE A 58 2.45 4.64 -3.52
C PHE A 58 3.30 4.84 -2.27
N GLY A 59 2.67 4.98 -1.10
CA GLY A 59 3.39 5.12 0.17
C GLY A 59 4.23 3.88 0.51
N MET A 60 3.72 2.68 0.21
CA MET A 60 4.47 1.43 0.41
C MET A 60 5.63 1.30 -0.59
N ALA A 61 5.38 1.56 -1.87
CA ALA A 61 6.41 1.54 -2.90
C ALA A 61 7.56 2.51 -2.57
N ASN A 62 7.24 3.73 -2.13
CA ASN A 62 8.26 4.70 -1.72
C ASN A 62 9.12 4.22 -0.56
N ARG A 63 8.53 3.56 0.46
CA ARG A 63 9.31 3.00 1.57
C ARG A 63 10.22 1.87 1.12
N LEU A 64 9.75 1.00 0.21
CA LEU A 64 10.58 -0.07 -0.35
C LEU A 64 11.76 0.48 -1.15
N ILE A 65 11.53 1.53 -1.93
CA ILE A 65 12.61 2.23 -2.66
C ILE A 65 13.65 2.82 -1.69
N GLU A 66 13.19 3.43 -0.59
CA GLU A 66 14.08 3.94 0.47
C GLU A 66 14.92 2.82 1.09
N GLU A 67 14.29 1.71 1.46
CA GLU A 67 14.96 0.56 2.08
C GLU A 67 15.99 -0.10 1.15
N VAL A 68 15.66 -0.26 -0.13
CA VAL A 68 16.60 -0.80 -1.13
C VAL A 68 17.77 0.15 -1.34
N ALA A 69 17.52 1.47 -1.41
CA ALA A 69 18.58 2.47 -1.54
C ALA A 69 19.55 2.42 -0.35
N GLU A 70 19.02 2.30 0.88
CA GLU A 70 19.83 2.15 2.09
C GLU A 70 20.67 0.87 2.09
N LEU A 71 20.08 -0.27 1.71
CA LEU A 71 20.77 -1.57 1.68
C LEU A 71 21.85 -1.66 0.61
N THR A 72 21.66 -0.97 -0.52
CA THR A 72 22.59 -1.00 -1.67
C THR A 72 23.59 0.15 -1.66
N GLY A 73 23.37 1.18 -0.85
CA GLY A 73 24.16 2.42 -0.86
C GLY A 73 23.89 3.31 -2.09
N GLU A 74 22.82 3.04 -2.84
CA GLU A 74 22.45 3.79 -4.03
C GLU A 74 21.53 4.98 -3.69
N SER A 75 21.35 5.91 -4.65
CA SER A 75 20.34 6.97 -4.49
C SER A 75 18.93 6.43 -4.75
N ARG A 76 17.93 7.07 -4.11
CA ARG A 76 16.52 6.77 -4.36
C ARG A 76 16.14 6.91 -5.84
N GLU A 77 16.64 7.92 -6.54
CA GLU A 77 16.36 8.07 -7.98
C GLU A 77 16.91 6.89 -8.79
N THR A 78 18.08 6.36 -8.41
CA THR A 78 18.70 5.22 -9.10
C THR A 78 17.85 3.96 -8.95
N VAL A 79 17.38 3.68 -7.74
CA VAL A 79 16.49 2.55 -7.46
C VAL A 79 15.14 2.74 -8.17
N TYR A 80 14.57 3.95 -8.12
CA TYR A 80 13.30 4.26 -8.78
C TYR A 80 13.36 4.07 -10.30
N ALA A 81 14.45 4.50 -10.94
CA ALA A 81 14.64 4.37 -12.38
C ALA A 81 14.68 2.90 -12.86
N ARG A 82 15.04 1.94 -12.00
CA ARG A 82 15.06 0.51 -12.34
C ARG A 82 13.69 -0.15 -12.30
N VAL A 83 12.72 0.44 -11.60
CA VAL A 83 11.38 -0.12 -11.38
C VAL A 83 10.29 0.65 -12.15
N GLN A 84 10.65 1.69 -12.89
CA GLN A 84 9.73 2.34 -13.81
C GLN A 84 9.49 1.44 -15.03
N PRO A 85 8.23 1.08 -15.35
CA PRO A 85 7.94 0.43 -16.61
C PRO A 85 8.20 1.40 -17.78
N ASP A 86 8.82 0.89 -18.85
CA ASP A 86 9.04 1.61 -20.12
C ASP A 86 7.73 2.14 -20.74
#